data_AF-A0A7D8Z4Q1-F1
#
_entry.id   AF-A0A7D8Z4Q1-F1
#
_cell.length_a   1.000
_cell.length_b   1.000
_cell.length_c   1.000
_cell.angle_alpha   90.00
_cell.angle_beta   90.00
_cell.angle_gamma   90.00
#
_symmetry.space_group_name_H-M   'P 1'
#
loop_
_entity.id
_entity.type
_entity.pdbx_description
1 polymer ?
#
loop_
_entity_poly.entity_id
_entity_poly.type
_entity_poly.pdbx_seq_one_letter_code
_entity_poly.pdbx_strand_id
1 'polypeptide(L)'
;MPRKKYQPRSVFFSLPQEIKRNLRAQPGAAAFVDDSSPGPSSDRRDLLSTQPPADDSASDEGEGDSDSDMQLDSEQGEEDISGLEALPVSSTAGILSSSSSSSSGSAPSSSSSDSDHPWDCTGLVPRYTDMSQVPKELKKYFAQRHSLFPAYSRLPLLMDDTGWFSVTPAAIAEHIAERCRCDVVLDAFCGVGGNAIAFAQTCERVIAMDNDPVRLRLARHNALHHGVADRIEFVLCDYVAWARAYAEAGAEKEHVDVVFLSPPWGGPEYLSFGDGTPLYPLSAVEPIPGDELFRLTAKVTPNIAYFLPRNVDVDELGALAEELQSSVTEATGEREREWVEVEEEWVGDKLKAVTAYYGSLVG
;
A
#
# COMPACT_ATOMS: atom_id res chain seq x y z
N MET A 1 -22.59 14.52 27.83
CA MET A 1 -21.52 13.65 28.39
C MET A 1 -20.26 13.88 27.56
N PRO A 2 -19.08 14.11 28.16
CA PRO A 2 -17.86 14.28 27.38
C PRO A 2 -17.47 12.94 26.74
N ARG A 3 -17.24 12.95 25.42
CA ARG A 3 -16.71 11.79 24.67
C ARG A 3 -15.36 11.41 25.29
N LYS A 4 -15.22 10.17 25.78
CA LYS A 4 -13.91 9.64 26.20
C LYS A 4 -12.98 9.70 25.01
N LYS A 5 -11.83 10.36 25.16
CA LYS A 5 -10.74 10.31 24.18
C LYS A 5 -10.32 8.84 24.02
N TYR A 6 -10.56 8.29 22.84
CA TYR A 6 -10.06 6.98 22.46
C TYR A 6 -8.53 7.07 22.40
N GLN A 7 -7.84 6.28 23.23
CA GLN A 7 -6.41 6.07 23.10
C GLN A 7 -6.23 4.83 22.22
N PRO A 8 -5.64 4.93 21.02
CA PRO A 8 -5.38 3.76 20.19
C PRO A 8 -4.44 2.83 20.96
N ARG A 9 -4.91 1.61 21.24
CA ARG A 9 -4.06 0.55 21.77
C ARG A 9 -3.25 0.05 20.57
N SER A 10 -1.93 0.21 20.62
CA SER A 10 -1.03 -0.35 19.59
C SER A 10 -1.12 -1.88 19.60
N VAL A 11 -1.07 -2.45 18.40
CA VAL A 11 -1.04 -3.89 18.11
C VAL A 11 0.08 -4.57 18.91
N PHE A 12 1.16 -3.82 19.20
CA PHE A 12 2.31 -4.29 19.96
C PHE A 12 1.97 -4.80 21.37
N PHE A 13 0.87 -4.34 21.98
CA PHE A 13 0.46 -4.80 23.30
C PHE A 13 -0.27 -6.16 23.28
N SER A 14 -0.97 -6.51 22.20
CA SER A 14 -1.74 -7.75 22.08
C SER A 14 -0.95 -8.93 21.52
N LEU A 15 0.23 -8.70 20.92
CA LEU A 15 1.09 -9.77 20.41
C LEU A 15 1.56 -10.74 21.51
N PRO A 16 1.74 -12.04 21.23
CA PRO A 16 2.47 -12.96 22.11
C PRO A 16 3.89 -12.45 22.42
N GLN A 17 4.40 -12.70 23.63
CA GLN A 17 5.72 -12.22 24.09
C GLN A 17 6.88 -12.64 23.15
N GLU A 18 6.74 -13.79 22.49
CA GLU A 18 7.70 -14.32 21.53
C GLU A 18 7.79 -13.47 20.25
N ILE A 19 6.64 -13.01 19.74
CA ILE A 19 6.57 -12.09 18.59
C ILE A 19 7.09 -10.70 18.96
N LYS A 20 6.75 -10.19 20.16
CA LYS A 20 7.31 -8.93 20.68
C LYS A 20 8.84 -8.97 20.79
N ARG A 21 9.40 -10.14 21.11
CA ARG A 21 10.85 -10.35 21.22
C ARG A 21 11.52 -10.32 19.85
N ASN A 22 10.88 -10.90 18.83
CA ASN A 22 11.36 -10.87 17.45
C ASN A 22 11.23 -9.47 16.81
N LEU A 23 10.22 -8.68 17.20
CA LEU A 23 10.05 -7.28 16.76
C LEU A 23 11.03 -6.31 17.44
N ARG A 24 11.51 -6.63 18.65
CA ARG A 24 12.44 -5.77 19.44
C ARG A 24 13.92 -5.98 19.12
N ALA A 25 14.29 -7.07 18.44
CA ALA A 25 15.65 -7.34 18.00
C ALA A 25 15.63 -7.43 16.45
N GLN A 26 16.24 -6.55 15.65
CA GLN A 26 17.43 -5.73 15.82
C GLN A 26 17.43 -4.52 14.87
N PRO A 27 18.05 -3.42 15.28
CA PRO A 27 19.11 -2.80 14.50
C PRO A 27 20.43 -2.88 15.27
N GLY A 28 21.45 -3.47 14.65
CA GLY A 28 22.85 -3.40 15.10
C GLY A 28 23.38 -4.65 15.79
N ALA A 29 23.89 -5.60 15.00
CA ALA A 29 24.87 -6.58 15.48
C ALA A 29 25.93 -6.85 14.41
N ALA A 30 26.65 -5.80 14.03
CA ALA A 30 28.01 -5.94 13.54
C ALA A 30 28.92 -5.26 14.58
N ALA A 31 29.35 -6.01 15.60
CA ALA A 31 30.67 -5.93 16.26
C ALA A 31 30.71 -6.66 17.62
N PHE A 32 31.72 -7.52 17.75
CA PHE A 32 32.39 -8.09 18.95
C PHE A 32 31.69 -9.13 19.85
N VAL A 33 32.34 -10.30 19.90
CA VAL A 33 32.25 -11.33 20.95
C VAL A 33 33.35 -11.02 21.98
N ASP A 34 33.02 -10.81 23.26
CA ASP A 34 33.46 -11.71 24.35
C ASP A 34 32.85 -11.36 25.73
N ASP A 35 32.31 -12.42 26.33
CA ASP A 35 32.14 -12.86 27.73
C ASP A 35 31.65 -11.97 28.92
N SER A 36 30.94 -12.70 29.82
CA SER A 36 30.72 -12.51 31.26
C SER A 36 29.40 -11.84 31.74
N SER A 37 28.50 -12.67 32.28
CA SER A 37 27.38 -12.35 33.23
C SER A 37 27.89 -12.43 34.71
N PRO A 38 27.13 -12.12 35.81
CA PRO A 38 25.66 -11.92 35.95
C PRO A 38 25.17 -10.85 36.97
N GLY A 39 23.84 -10.60 37.00
CA GLY A 39 23.09 -10.30 38.25
C GLY A 39 22.28 -8.98 38.32
N PRO A 40 21.19 -8.90 39.13
CA PRO A 40 19.96 -8.17 38.78
C PRO A 40 19.66 -6.94 39.67
N SER A 41 18.98 -5.93 39.12
CA SER A 41 18.13 -5.02 39.89
C SER A 41 17.14 -4.25 39.03
N SER A 42 15.91 -4.16 39.54
CA SER A 42 14.81 -3.32 39.09
C SER A 42 15.18 -1.84 38.98
N ASP A 43 14.79 -1.16 37.90
CA ASP A 43 13.94 0.03 38.07
C ASP A 43 13.20 0.43 36.80
N ARG A 44 11.98 0.92 37.02
CA ARG A 44 11.08 1.46 36.01
C ARG A 44 11.53 2.87 35.60
N ARG A 45 11.58 3.09 34.28
CA ARG A 45 11.26 4.30 33.49
C ARG A 45 12.39 4.56 32.50
N ASP A 46 12.09 4.34 31.22
CA ASP A 46 12.51 5.17 30.09
C ASP A 46 11.78 4.66 28.84
N LEU A 47 10.55 5.13 28.68
CA LEU A 47 9.84 5.06 27.41
C LEU A 47 10.28 6.30 26.62
N LEU A 48 11.17 6.11 25.65
CA LEU A 48 11.45 7.12 24.63
C LEU A 48 10.19 7.29 23.78
N SER A 49 9.48 8.40 24.03
CA SER A 49 8.45 8.94 23.15
C SER A 49 9.10 9.39 21.84
N THR A 50 8.64 8.87 20.70
CA THR A 50 9.20 9.14 19.38
C THR A 50 8.52 10.30 18.65
N GLN A 51 8.08 11.34 19.36
CA GLN A 51 7.55 12.55 18.74
C GLN A 51 8.30 13.79 19.26
N PRO A 52 8.90 14.62 18.40
CA PRO A 52 9.48 15.90 18.82
C PRO A 52 8.36 16.94 19.10
N PRO A 53 8.59 17.88 20.03
CA PRO A 53 7.63 18.94 20.36
C PRO A 53 7.59 20.01 19.26
N ALA A 54 6.42 20.60 19.04
CA ALA A 54 6.23 21.78 18.20
C ALA A 54 6.76 23.04 18.88
N ASP A 55 7.40 23.94 18.12
CA ASP A 55 7.10 25.39 18.17
C ASP A 55 7.87 26.21 17.10
N ASP A 56 7.08 27.05 16.42
CA ASP A 56 7.25 28.47 16.07
C ASP A 56 8.55 29.09 15.48
N SER A 57 8.36 29.54 14.23
CA SER A 57 8.58 30.92 13.72
C SER A 57 9.90 31.37 13.05
N ALA A 58 9.67 32.04 11.90
CA ALA A 58 10.32 33.25 11.35
C ALA A 58 11.63 33.15 10.52
N SER A 59 11.45 33.35 9.20
CA SER A 59 12.15 34.25 8.25
C SER A 59 13.69 34.31 8.21
N ASP A 60 14.28 34.15 7.02
CA ASP A 60 14.86 35.27 6.24
C ASP A 60 15.24 34.81 4.81
N GLU A 61 15.08 35.71 3.84
CA GLU A 61 15.29 35.49 2.40
C GLU A 61 16.75 35.73 1.96
N GLY A 62 17.11 35.22 0.78
CA GLY A 62 18.38 35.53 0.12
C GLY A 62 18.49 34.92 -1.27
N GLU A 63 17.93 35.62 -2.25
CA GLU A 63 17.97 35.34 -3.69
C GLU A 63 19.40 35.39 -4.28
N GLY A 64 19.62 34.65 -5.37
CA GLY A 64 20.83 34.69 -6.20
C GLY A 64 20.60 34.00 -7.54
N ASP A 65 20.07 34.78 -8.49
CA ASP A 65 19.74 34.46 -9.88
C ASP A 65 20.98 34.37 -10.79
N SER A 66 20.96 33.47 -11.78
CA SER A 66 21.57 33.71 -13.11
C SER A 66 21.24 32.59 -14.12
N ASP A 67 20.49 32.99 -15.13
CA ASP A 67 20.23 32.38 -16.45
C ASP A 67 21.46 31.79 -17.17
N SER A 68 21.21 30.72 -17.95
CA SER A 68 21.63 30.70 -19.37
C SER A 68 21.00 29.53 -20.15
N ASP A 69 20.24 29.90 -21.18
CA ASP A 69 19.79 29.11 -22.33
C ASP A 69 20.89 28.25 -22.97
N MET A 70 20.50 27.09 -23.53
CA MET A 70 21.05 26.59 -24.79
C MET A 70 20.09 25.58 -25.46
N GLN A 71 19.47 26.04 -26.54
CA GLN A 71 18.85 25.24 -27.61
C GLN A 71 19.87 24.40 -28.35
N LEU A 72 19.47 23.21 -28.79
CA LEU A 72 20.01 22.53 -29.97
C LEU A 72 18.93 21.58 -30.57
N ASP A 73 18.53 21.89 -31.79
CA ASP A 73 17.92 21.00 -32.79
C ASP A 73 18.84 19.76 -33.02
N SER A 74 18.44 18.61 -33.54
CA SER A 74 17.60 18.32 -34.72
C SER A 74 17.48 16.79 -34.89
N GLU A 75 16.34 16.33 -35.42
CA GLU A 75 16.14 15.19 -36.36
C GLU A 75 16.38 13.74 -35.89
N GLN A 76 15.67 12.70 -36.33
CA GLN A 76 14.52 12.47 -37.23
C GLN A 76 14.04 11.03 -36.94
N GLY A 77 12.76 10.75 -37.17
CA GLY A 77 12.22 9.38 -37.12
C GLY A 77 10.70 9.36 -37.14
N GLU A 78 10.12 9.73 -38.29
CA GLU A 78 8.70 9.61 -38.60
C GLU A 78 8.28 8.13 -38.64
N GLU A 79 7.16 7.78 -38.00
CA GLU A 79 6.23 6.80 -38.55
C GLU A 79 4.78 7.31 -38.41
N ASP A 80 4.09 7.15 -39.53
CA ASP A 80 2.83 7.72 -39.95
C ASP A 80 1.65 6.84 -39.50
N ILE A 81 0.67 7.41 -38.80
CA ILE A 81 -0.69 6.85 -38.73
C ILE A 81 -1.71 7.97 -38.90
N SER A 82 -2.06 8.21 -40.16
CA SER A 82 -3.18 9.02 -40.57
C SER A 82 -4.51 8.30 -40.34
N GLY A 83 -5.51 9.08 -39.89
CA GLY A 83 -6.92 8.79 -40.15
C GLY A 83 -7.77 8.61 -38.90
N LEU A 84 -8.33 9.70 -38.39
CA LEU A 84 -9.71 9.80 -37.92
C LEU A 84 -10.11 11.28 -37.89
N GLU A 85 -11.03 11.63 -38.79
CA GLU A 85 -11.56 12.98 -39.01
C GLU A 85 -12.40 13.47 -37.82
N ALA A 86 -12.17 14.72 -37.42
CA ALA A 86 -13.04 15.47 -36.51
C ALA A 86 -14.06 16.30 -37.32
N LEU A 87 -15.35 16.18 -36.95
CA LEU A 87 -16.43 17.01 -37.49
C LEU A 87 -16.46 18.39 -36.82
N PRO A 88 -16.82 19.48 -37.54
CA PRO A 88 -16.79 20.83 -37.00
C PRO A 88 -18.12 21.21 -36.31
N VAL A 89 -18.04 22.00 -35.25
CA VAL A 89 -19.21 22.69 -34.68
C VAL A 89 -18.99 24.21 -34.73
N SER A 90 -20.02 24.88 -35.22
CA SER A 90 -20.09 26.27 -35.65
C SER A 90 -20.05 27.30 -34.52
N SER A 91 -19.45 28.44 -34.86
CA SER A 91 -19.37 29.70 -34.11
C SER A 91 -20.70 30.47 -34.04
N THR A 92 -20.87 31.27 -32.99
CA THR A 92 -21.44 32.65 -32.88
C THR A 92 -21.75 32.91 -31.38
N ALA A 93 -21.62 34.06 -30.74
CA ALA A 93 -21.08 35.40 -30.99
C ALA A 93 -21.05 36.10 -29.60
N GLY A 94 -20.20 37.12 -29.39
CA GLY A 94 -20.36 38.01 -28.23
C GLY A 94 -19.09 38.69 -27.72
N ILE A 95 -18.81 39.87 -28.27
CA ILE A 95 -17.84 40.85 -27.76
C ILE A 95 -18.34 41.40 -26.41
N LEU A 96 -17.44 41.57 -25.42
CA LEU A 96 -17.32 42.77 -24.58
C LEU A 96 -16.08 42.70 -23.67
N SER A 97 -15.35 43.80 -23.63
CA SER A 97 -14.11 44.06 -22.88
C SER A 97 -14.35 44.30 -21.38
N SER A 98 -13.45 43.83 -20.51
CA SER A 98 -12.76 44.66 -19.50
C SER A 98 -11.83 43.84 -18.60
N SER A 99 -10.75 44.50 -18.22
CA SER A 99 -9.61 44.13 -17.37
C SER A 99 -9.95 43.70 -15.94
N SER A 100 -9.26 42.70 -15.39
CA SER A 100 -8.28 42.82 -14.29
C SER A 100 -8.08 41.52 -13.47
N SER A 101 -6.80 41.18 -13.29
CA SER A 101 -6.17 40.46 -12.16
C SER A 101 -6.77 39.13 -11.68
N SER A 102 -6.24 38.02 -12.22
CA SER A 102 -6.30 36.69 -11.59
C SER A 102 -5.00 36.40 -10.85
N SER A 103 -5.07 36.37 -9.53
CA SER A 103 -4.06 35.81 -8.63
C SER A 103 -4.03 34.30 -8.76
N SER A 104 -3.05 33.76 -9.47
CA SER A 104 -2.71 32.32 -9.46
C SER A 104 -1.93 32.01 -8.18
N GLY A 105 -2.57 31.32 -7.25
CA GLY A 105 -1.90 30.73 -6.10
C GLY A 105 -0.99 29.59 -6.56
N SER A 106 0.31 29.79 -6.44
CA SER A 106 1.32 28.75 -6.62
C SER A 106 1.34 27.84 -5.39
N ALA A 107 1.24 26.53 -5.63
CA ALA A 107 1.38 25.48 -4.64
C ALA A 107 2.80 25.49 -4.01
N PRO A 108 2.94 25.17 -2.72
CA PRO A 108 4.25 25.19 -2.08
C PRO A 108 5.10 24.01 -2.54
N SER A 109 6.34 24.32 -2.90
CA SER A 109 7.42 23.38 -3.16
C SER A 109 7.75 22.57 -1.89
N SER A 110 7.68 21.24 -1.97
CA SER A 110 8.13 20.34 -0.91
C SER A 110 9.65 20.44 -0.75
N SER A 111 10.08 21.07 0.34
CA SER A 111 11.48 21.20 0.76
C SER A 111 12.11 19.85 1.09
N SER A 112 13.43 19.79 0.88
CA SER A 112 14.38 18.69 1.11
C SER A 112 14.53 18.24 2.59
N SER A 113 13.45 18.15 3.38
CA SER A 113 13.52 17.91 4.83
C SER A 113 13.55 16.44 5.25
N ASP A 114 13.24 15.51 4.35
CA ASP A 114 13.03 14.11 4.73
C ASP A 114 14.28 13.24 4.57
N SER A 115 15.34 13.73 3.91
CA SER A 115 16.55 12.94 3.63
C SER A 115 17.38 12.60 4.86
N ASP A 116 17.15 13.30 5.98
CA ASP A 116 17.79 13.02 7.27
C ASP A 116 16.85 12.28 8.24
N HIS A 117 15.67 11.88 7.78
CA HIS A 117 14.70 11.19 8.63
C HIS A 117 15.19 9.77 8.98
N PRO A 118 14.99 9.26 10.21
CA PRO A 118 15.40 7.90 10.58
C PRO A 118 14.79 6.76 9.77
N TRP A 119 13.75 7.07 8.98
CA TRP A 119 13.08 6.11 8.09
C TRP A 119 13.44 6.33 6.63
N ASP A 120 14.26 7.33 6.32
CA ASP A 120 14.87 7.40 5.01
C ASP A 120 15.80 6.19 4.84
N CYS A 121 15.53 5.43 3.78
CA CYS A 121 16.28 4.23 3.43
C CYS A 121 16.99 4.42 2.08
N THR A 122 17.21 5.68 1.65
CA THR A 122 17.96 6.01 0.44
C THR A 122 19.28 5.23 0.40
N GLY A 123 19.51 4.52 -0.71
CA GLY A 123 20.69 3.66 -0.89
C GLY A 123 20.54 2.22 -0.39
N LEU A 124 19.42 1.86 0.26
CA LEU A 124 19.14 0.46 0.64
C LEU A 124 18.93 -0.44 -0.59
N VAL A 125 18.31 0.10 -1.64
CA VAL A 125 18.10 -0.56 -2.94
C VAL A 125 18.43 0.42 -4.08
N PRO A 126 18.74 -0.08 -5.29
CA PRO A 126 18.94 0.78 -6.45
C PRO A 126 17.67 1.58 -6.77
N ARG A 127 17.77 2.91 -6.84
CA ARG A 127 16.72 3.76 -7.40
C ARG A 127 17.06 4.11 -8.83
N TYR A 128 16.26 3.63 -9.77
CA TYR A 128 16.45 3.93 -11.18
C TYR A 128 15.85 5.30 -11.51
N THR A 129 16.59 6.13 -12.24
CA THR A 129 16.13 7.40 -12.81
C THR A 129 16.15 7.40 -14.33
N ASP A 130 16.99 6.54 -14.91
CA ASP A 130 17.15 6.40 -16.36
C ASP A 130 17.00 4.93 -16.81
N MET A 131 16.46 4.74 -18.01
CA MET A 131 16.15 3.42 -18.56
C MET A 131 17.40 2.56 -18.85
N SER A 132 18.58 3.18 -18.99
CA SER A 132 19.86 2.48 -19.15
C SER A 132 20.35 1.80 -17.86
N GLN A 133 19.92 2.28 -16.70
CA GLN A 133 20.29 1.74 -15.38
C GLN A 133 19.48 0.49 -15.03
N VAL A 134 18.34 0.30 -15.68
CA VAL A 134 17.32 -0.69 -15.30
C VAL A 134 17.69 -2.07 -15.87
N PRO A 135 17.73 -3.12 -15.03
CA PRO A 135 17.85 -4.51 -15.47
C PRO A 135 16.79 -4.88 -16.51
N LYS A 136 17.12 -5.76 -17.45
CA LYS A 136 16.32 -6.04 -18.66
C LYS A 136 14.87 -6.44 -18.31
N GLU A 137 14.72 -7.26 -17.29
CA GLU A 137 13.48 -7.80 -16.74
C GLU A 137 12.59 -6.73 -16.09
N LEU A 138 13.19 -5.66 -15.56
CA LEU A 138 12.49 -4.56 -14.90
C LEU A 138 12.08 -3.43 -15.85
N LYS A 139 12.67 -3.35 -17.05
CA LYS A 139 12.43 -2.25 -18.01
C LYS A 139 10.94 -2.02 -18.30
N LYS A 140 10.16 -3.10 -18.43
CA LYS A 140 8.71 -3.00 -18.68
C LYS A 140 7.94 -2.36 -17.52
N TYR A 141 8.40 -2.56 -16.28
CA TYR A 141 7.79 -1.97 -15.08
C TYR A 141 8.25 -0.54 -14.88
N PHE A 142 9.55 -0.26 -15.10
CA PHE A 142 10.07 1.10 -15.03
C PHE A 142 9.44 2.02 -16.10
N ALA A 143 9.10 1.49 -17.29
CA ALA A 143 8.33 2.23 -18.29
C ALA A 143 6.92 2.61 -17.78
N GLN A 144 6.34 1.81 -16.90
CA GLN A 144 5.03 2.03 -16.26
C GLN A 144 5.14 2.70 -14.88
N ARG A 145 6.32 3.15 -14.45
CA ARG A 145 6.55 3.62 -13.07
C ARG A 145 5.59 4.71 -12.60
N HIS A 146 5.10 5.57 -13.50
CA HIS A 146 4.12 6.62 -13.16
C HIS A 146 2.70 6.10 -12.98
N SER A 147 2.38 4.92 -13.52
CA SER A 147 1.13 4.21 -13.20
C SER A 147 1.24 3.46 -11.86
N LEU A 148 2.45 2.99 -11.50
CA LEU A 148 2.70 2.33 -10.21
C LEU A 148 2.74 3.35 -9.07
N PHE A 149 3.61 4.36 -9.21
CA PHE A 149 3.72 5.50 -8.32
C PHE A 149 3.75 6.80 -9.15
N PRO A 150 2.64 7.56 -9.22
CA PRO A 150 2.57 8.81 -9.98
C PRO A 150 3.66 9.83 -9.60
N ALA A 151 4.08 9.81 -8.33
CA ALA A 151 5.11 10.69 -7.81
C ALA A 151 6.56 10.18 -7.96
N TYR A 152 6.79 9.03 -8.60
CA TYR A 152 8.11 8.37 -8.66
C TYR A 152 9.25 9.28 -9.17
N SER A 153 8.98 10.14 -10.15
CA SER A 153 9.99 11.09 -10.67
C SER A 153 10.30 12.24 -9.70
N ARG A 154 9.36 12.60 -8.82
CA ARG A 154 9.46 13.77 -7.94
C ARG A 154 9.89 13.41 -6.52
N LEU A 155 9.51 12.22 -6.06
CA LEU A 155 9.83 11.70 -4.74
C LEU A 155 10.93 10.63 -4.83
N PRO A 156 11.76 10.46 -3.79
CA PRO A 156 12.85 9.49 -3.79
C PRO A 156 12.38 8.05 -3.55
N LEU A 157 11.20 7.67 -4.06
CA LEU A 157 10.57 6.36 -3.81
C LEU A 157 11.47 5.19 -4.20
N LEU A 158 11.39 4.13 -3.40
CA LEU A 158 12.23 2.93 -3.52
C LEU A 158 11.38 1.68 -3.71
N MET A 159 11.84 0.81 -4.59
CA MET A 159 11.29 -0.51 -4.85
C MET A 159 12.43 -1.49 -5.08
N ASP A 160 12.40 -2.62 -4.38
CA ASP A 160 13.23 -3.78 -4.68
C ASP A 160 12.68 -4.50 -5.92
N ASP A 161 13.41 -5.52 -6.39
CA ASP A 161 13.03 -6.28 -7.58
C ASP A 161 11.59 -6.81 -7.46
N THR A 162 11.25 -7.46 -6.34
CA THR A 162 9.89 -7.95 -6.05
C THR A 162 8.84 -6.84 -6.08
N GLY A 163 9.11 -5.70 -5.44
CA GLY A 163 8.22 -4.54 -5.42
C GLY A 163 7.84 -4.04 -6.82
N TRP A 164 8.77 -4.04 -7.78
CA TRP A 164 8.47 -3.65 -9.16
C TRP A 164 7.45 -4.56 -9.85
N PHE A 165 7.45 -5.87 -9.54
CA PHE A 165 6.51 -6.84 -10.12
C PHE A 165 5.15 -6.83 -9.43
N SER A 166 5.14 -6.55 -8.12
CA SER A 166 4.01 -6.84 -7.23
C SER A 166 3.24 -5.60 -6.77
N VAL A 167 3.78 -4.39 -6.90
CA VAL A 167 3.08 -3.19 -6.47
C VAL A 167 1.81 -2.97 -7.29
N THR A 168 0.69 -2.74 -6.60
CA THR A 168 -0.59 -2.40 -7.22
C THR A 168 -0.48 -1.02 -7.89
N PRO A 169 -0.91 -0.87 -9.17
CA PRO A 169 -0.99 0.44 -9.80
C PRO A 169 -1.81 1.43 -8.97
N ALA A 170 -1.35 2.67 -8.85
CA ALA A 170 -1.91 3.65 -7.92
C ALA A 170 -3.42 3.88 -8.10
N ALA A 171 -3.91 3.96 -9.33
CA ALA A 171 -5.34 4.15 -9.60
C ALA A 171 -6.21 2.99 -9.07
N ILE A 172 -5.70 1.75 -9.14
CA ILE A 172 -6.38 0.58 -8.56
C ILE A 172 -6.31 0.65 -7.04
N ALA A 173 -5.13 0.94 -6.47
CA ALA A 173 -4.95 1.06 -5.03
C ALA A 173 -5.84 2.15 -4.40
N GLU A 174 -5.98 3.30 -5.06
CA GLU A 174 -6.87 4.40 -4.67
C GLU A 174 -8.35 4.00 -4.72
N HIS A 175 -8.77 3.28 -5.76
CA HIS A 175 -10.14 2.76 -5.88
C HIS A 175 -10.47 1.76 -4.76
N ILE A 176 -9.60 0.76 -4.54
CA ILE A 176 -9.73 -0.21 -3.45
C ILE A 176 -9.75 0.50 -2.09
N ALA A 177 -8.92 1.54 -1.91
CA ALA A 177 -8.88 2.32 -0.67
C ALA A 177 -10.17 3.10 -0.40
N GLU A 178 -10.87 3.57 -1.43
CA GLU A 178 -12.19 4.20 -1.28
C GLU A 178 -13.25 3.16 -0.90
N ARG A 179 -13.24 1.99 -1.55
CA ARG A 179 -14.15 0.86 -1.24
C ARG A 179 -13.97 0.35 0.18
N CYS A 180 -12.73 0.34 0.68
CA CYS A 180 -12.35 -0.16 2.00
C CYS A 180 -12.32 0.94 3.08
N ARG A 181 -12.85 2.14 2.83
CA ARG A 181 -12.80 3.27 3.77
C ARG A 181 -13.39 2.87 5.13
N CYS A 182 -12.58 2.91 6.18
CA CYS A 182 -12.94 2.53 7.55
C CYS A 182 -12.02 3.22 8.58
N ASP A 183 -12.22 2.92 9.87
CA ASP A 183 -11.37 3.46 10.93
C ASP A 183 -10.00 2.73 10.95
N VAL A 184 -10.00 1.40 11.00
CA VAL A 184 -8.78 0.57 11.05
C VAL A 184 -8.77 -0.46 9.93
N VAL A 185 -7.87 -0.27 8.95
CA VAL A 185 -7.60 -1.25 7.90
C VAL A 185 -6.26 -1.94 8.13
N LEU A 186 -6.24 -3.26 7.93
CA LEU A 186 -5.03 -4.08 7.99
C LEU A 186 -4.64 -4.49 6.57
N ASP A 187 -3.46 -4.07 6.11
CA ASP A 187 -2.82 -4.55 4.90
C ASP A 187 -1.89 -5.72 5.26
N ALA A 188 -2.33 -6.94 4.95
CA ALA A 188 -1.71 -8.17 5.44
C ALA A 188 -0.37 -8.52 4.76
N PHE A 189 -0.14 -7.97 3.57
CA PHE A 189 1.01 -8.27 2.72
C PHE A 189 1.48 -6.99 2.01
N CYS A 190 1.86 -5.98 2.80
CA CYS A 190 1.95 -4.60 2.31
C CYS A 190 3.06 -4.36 1.26
N GLY A 191 4.05 -5.25 1.16
CA GLY A 191 5.14 -5.12 0.21
C GLY A 191 5.89 -3.80 0.38
N VAL A 192 6.02 -3.06 -0.72
CA VAL A 192 6.62 -1.71 -0.76
C VAL A 192 5.63 -0.58 -0.43
N GLY A 193 4.43 -0.91 0.04
CA GLY A 193 3.48 0.02 0.63
C GLY A 193 2.49 0.69 -0.34
N GLY A 194 2.32 0.19 -1.56
CA GLY A 194 1.41 0.79 -2.55
C GLY A 194 -0.03 0.96 -2.03
N ASN A 195 -0.66 -0.13 -1.60
CA ASN A 195 -2.03 -0.09 -1.03
C ASN A 195 -2.05 0.58 0.35
N ALA A 196 -1.10 0.28 1.23
CA ALA A 196 -0.99 0.94 2.53
C ALA A 196 -0.94 2.49 2.45
N ILE A 197 -0.24 3.05 1.46
CA ILE A 197 -0.20 4.50 1.22
C ILE A 197 -1.57 5.02 0.77
N ALA A 198 -2.26 4.31 -0.13
CA ALA A 198 -3.61 4.68 -0.57
C ALA A 198 -4.62 4.61 0.59
N PHE A 199 -4.60 3.53 1.38
CA PHE A 199 -5.41 3.38 2.58
C PHE A 199 -5.18 4.49 3.60
N ALA A 200 -3.94 4.95 3.78
CA ALA A 200 -3.65 6.03 4.72
C ALA A 200 -4.26 7.38 4.29
N GLN A 201 -4.66 7.53 3.03
CA GLN A 201 -5.36 8.71 2.54
C GLN A 201 -6.86 8.68 2.85
N THR A 202 -7.47 7.49 2.96
CA THR A 202 -8.93 7.32 3.12
C THR A 202 -9.35 6.84 4.51
N CYS A 203 -8.57 5.98 5.15
CA CYS A 203 -8.82 5.40 6.47
C CYS A 203 -8.13 6.20 7.59
N GLU A 204 -8.63 6.08 8.82
CA GLU A 204 -8.06 6.80 9.98
C GLU A 204 -6.70 6.20 10.39
N ARG A 205 -6.56 4.87 10.32
CA ARG A 205 -5.32 4.16 10.66
C ARG A 205 -5.12 2.93 9.79
N VAL A 206 -3.87 2.69 9.41
CA VAL A 206 -3.44 1.51 8.67
C VAL A 206 -2.49 0.67 9.53
N ILE A 207 -2.68 -0.64 9.54
CA ILE A 207 -1.70 -1.61 10.05
C ILE A 207 -1.12 -2.33 8.85
N ALA A 208 0.14 -2.07 8.52
CA ALA A 208 0.82 -2.63 7.35
C ALA A 208 1.80 -3.73 7.78
N MET A 209 1.58 -4.96 7.30
CA MET A 209 2.37 -6.14 7.66
C MET A 209 3.15 -6.68 6.46
N ASP A 210 4.42 -7.01 6.66
CA ASP A 210 5.19 -7.81 5.73
C ASP A 210 6.21 -8.65 6.52
N ASN A 211 6.60 -9.80 5.99
CA ASN A 211 7.59 -10.67 6.61
C ASN A 211 9.02 -10.34 6.16
N ASP A 212 9.18 -9.55 5.11
CA ASP A 212 10.45 -9.08 4.59
C ASP A 212 10.84 -7.73 5.25
N PRO A 213 11.94 -7.70 6.03
CA PRO A 213 12.37 -6.48 6.71
C PRO A 213 12.86 -5.39 5.76
N VAL A 214 13.31 -5.75 4.55
CA VAL A 214 13.71 -4.77 3.52
C VAL A 214 12.44 -4.13 2.96
N ARG A 215 11.47 -4.91 2.49
CA ARG A 215 10.22 -4.35 1.92
C ARG A 215 9.47 -3.48 2.92
N LEU A 216 9.38 -3.90 4.19
CA LEU A 216 8.73 -3.09 5.21
C LEU A 216 9.44 -1.73 5.44
N ARG A 217 10.77 -1.69 5.34
CA ARG A 217 11.53 -0.43 5.37
C ARG A 217 11.25 0.42 4.13
N LEU A 218 11.16 -0.18 2.95
CA LEU A 218 10.78 0.53 1.72
C LEU A 218 9.36 1.09 1.82
N ALA A 219 8.39 0.33 2.31
CA ALA A 219 7.03 0.81 2.55
C ALA A 219 6.99 2.03 3.47
N ARG A 220 7.76 1.99 4.56
CA ARG A 220 7.87 3.10 5.50
C ARG A 220 8.53 4.34 4.89
N HIS A 221 9.61 4.14 4.13
CA HIS A 221 10.28 5.22 3.39
C HIS A 221 9.35 5.85 2.36
N ASN A 222 8.65 5.03 1.57
CA ASN A 222 7.70 5.51 0.57
C ASN A 222 6.56 6.30 1.23
N ALA A 223 5.98 5.78 2.32
CA ALA A 223 4.95 6.47 3.08
C ALA A 223 5.43 7.79 3.70
N LEU A 224 6.70 7.87 4.13
CA LEU A 224 7.30 9.09 4.65
C LEU A 224 7.28 10.18 3.58
N HIS A 225 7.79 9.89 2.38
CA HIS A 225 7.83 10.86 1.30
C HIS A 225 6.45 11.19 0.70
N HIS A 226 5.47 10.29 0.88
CA HIS A 226 4.07 10.58 0.61
C HIS A 226 3.37 11.39 1.71
N GLY A 227 4.04 11.65 2.84
CA GLY A 227 3.51 12.46 3.95
C GLY A 227 2.40 11.78 4.75
N VAL A 228 2.34 10.44 4.73
CA VAL A 228 1.27 9.65 5.39
C VAL A 228 1.79 8.61 6.39
N ALA A 229 3.11 8.56 6.61
CA ALA A 229 3.71 7.54 7.47
C ALA A 229 3.24 7.59 8.94
N ASP A 230 2.75 8.73 9.42
CA ASP A 230 2.19 8.91 10.76
C ASP A 230 0.85 8.18 10.95
N ARG A 231 0.17 7.82 9.85
CA ARG A 231 -1.10 7.07 9.86
C ARG A 231 -0.91 5.55 9.74
N ILE A 232 0.32 5.08 9.53
CA ILE A 232 0.62 3.68 9.23
C ILE A 232 1.49 3.07 10.34
N GLU A 233 1.01 2.02 10.98
CA GLU A 233 1.81 1.17 11.86
C GLU A 233 2.42 0.02 11.04
N PHE A 234 3.74 0.05 10.89
CA PHE A 234 4.49 -0.98 10.17
C PHE A 234 4.90 -2.11 11.11
N VAL A 235 4.49 -3.34 10.81
CA VAL A 235 4.72 -4.53 11.65
C VAL A 235 5.47 -5.60 10.85
N LEU A 236 6.68 -5.93 11.29
CA LEU A 236 7.46 -7.03 10.70
C LEU A 236 6.95 -8.37 11.24
N CYS A 237 6.17 -9.09 10.46
CA CYS A 237 5.62 -10.38 10.88
C CYS A 237 5.20 -11.26 9.71
N ASP A 238 5.12 -12.56 9.99
CA ASP A 238 4.38 -13.50 9.16
C ASP A 238 2.88 -13.36 9.45
N TYR A 239 2.10 -12.94 8.46
CA TYR A 239 0.66 -12.70 8.63
C TYR A 239 -0.10 -13.97 9.00
N VAL A 240 0.27 -15.15 8.48
CA VAL A 240 -0.43 -16.41 8.81
C VAL A 240 -0.22 -16.76 10.27
N ALA A 241 1.00 -16.67 10.78
CA ALA A 241 1.31 -16.87 12.19
C ALA A 241 0.61 -15.83 13.07
N TRP A 242 0.59 -14.57 12.64
CA TRP A 242 -0.12 -13.49 13.34
C TRP A 242 -1.63 -13.75 13.40
N ALA A 243 -2.27 -14.12 12.29
CA ALA A 243 -3.71 -14.37 12.22
C ALA A 243 -4.12 -15.58 13.05
N ARG A 244 -3.29 -16.64 13.11
CA ARG A 244 -3.51 -17.79 14.01
C ARG A 244 -3.45 -17.36 15.48
N ALA A 245 -2.42 -16.59 15.87
CA ALA A 245 -2.31 -16.07 17.23
C ALA A 245 -3.45 -15.09 17.57
N TYR A 246 -3.85 -14.25 16.62
CA TYR A 246 -4.99 -13.36 16.75
C TYR A 246 -6.28 -14.15 16.96
N ALA A 247 -6.52 -15.23 16.22
CA ALA A 247 -7.68 -16.08 16.39
C ALA A 247 -7.74 -16.71 17.79
N GLU A 248 -6.60 -17.15 18.33
CA GLU A 248 -6.46 -17.74 19.66
C GLU A 248 -6.53 -16.74 20.82
N ALA A 249 -6.24 -15.45 20.55
CA ALA A 249 -6.38 -14.42 21.56
C ALA A 249 -7.84 -14.37 22.08
N GLY A 250 -8.02 -14.12 23.37
CA GLY A 250 -9.35 -14.02 23.99
C GLY A 250 -10.05 -12.71 23.67
N ALA A 251 -10.80 -12.15 24.63
CA ALA A 251 -11.54 -10.89 24.44
C ALA A 251 -10.67 -9.61 24.35
N GLU A 252 -9.35 -9.72 24.49
CA GLU A 252 -8.41 -8.58 24.42
C GLU A 252 -7.77 -8.45 23.04
N LYS A 253 -8.59 -8.32 21.99
CA LYS A 253 -8.13 -8.05 20.62
C LYS A 253 -8.30 -6.58 20.28
N GLU A 254 -7.35 -6.04 19.54
CA GLU A 254 -7.57 -4.78 18.85
C GLU A 254 -8.58 -4.99 17.73
N HIS A 255 -9.51 -4.07 17.57
CA HIS A 255 -10.51 -4.15 16.52
C HIS A 255 -9.88 -3.80 15.16
N VAL A 256 -10.18 -4.60 14.15
CA VAL A 256 -9.81 -4.36 12.75
C VAL A 256 -11.12 -4.34 11.96
N ASP A 257 -11.41 -3.24 11.30
CA ASP A 257 -12.66 -3.09 10.54
C ASP A 257 -12.58 -3.87 9.23
N VAL A 258 -11.47 -3.72 8.49
CA VAL A 258 -11.24 -4.32 7.17
C VAL A 258 -9.86 -4.96 7.11
N VAL A 259 -9.77 -6.13 6.47
CA VAL A 259 -8.49 -6.72 6.06
C VAL A 259 -8.38 -6.70 4.55
N PHE A 260 -7.29 -6.15 4.04
CA PHE A 260 -6.88 -6.26 2.65
C PHE A 260 -5.86 -7.40 2.49
N LEU A 261 -6.16 -8.34 1.61
CA LEU A 261 -5.31 -9.48 1.27
C LEU A 261 -4.73 -9.28 -0.14
N SER A 262 -3.42 -9.15 -0.23
CA SER A 262 -2.66 -9.18 -1.49
C SER A 262 -1.47 -10.15 -1.41
N PRO A 263 -1.74 -11.45 -1.16
CA PRO A 263 -0.69 -12.44 -0.96
C PRO A 263 0.17 -12.65 -2.22
N PRO A 264 1.36 -13.26 -2.10
CA PRO A 264 2.14 -13.67 -3.26
C PRO A 264 1.38 -14.69 -4.13
N TRP A 265 1.44 -14.49 -5.44
CA TRP A 265 0.77 -15.35 -6.43
C TRP A 265 1.72 -16.38 -7.09
N GLY A 266 2.98 -16.45 -6.65
CA GLY A 266 4.02 -17.27 -7.29
C GLY A 266 4.77 -16.58 -8.44
N GLY A 267 4.78 -15.24 -8.48
CA GLY A 267 5.53 -14.46 -9.48
C GLY A 267 4.86 -14.37 -10.86
N PRO A 268 5.50 -13.75 -11.87
CA PRO A 268 4.94 -13.59 -13.22
C PRO A 268 4.47 -14.89 -13.89
N GLU A 269 4.95 -16.02 -13.41
CA GLU A 269 4.62 -17.38 -13.82
C GLU A 269 3.17 -17.77 -13.46
N TYR A 270 2.45 -16.99 -12.65
CA TYR A 270 1.03 -17.26 -12.33
C TYR A 270 0.14 -17.37 -13.57
N LEU A 271 0.54 -16.73 -14.68
CA LEU A 271 -0.17 -16.80 -15.97
C LEU A 271 0.00 -18.14 -16.69
N SER A 272 0.90 -19.00 -16.20
CA SER A 272 1.23 -20.29 -16.80
C SER A 272 0.75 -21.50 -15.99
N PHE A 273 -0.08 -21.27 -14.96
CA PHE A 273 -0.74 -22.38 -14.27
C PHE A 273 -1.63 -23.15 -15.25
N GLY A 274 -1.44 -24.48 -15.28
CA GLY A 274 -2.26 -25.41 -16.04
C GLY A 274 -1.63 -25.88 -17.34
N ASP A 275 -1.42 -27.20 -17.43
CA ASP A 275 -1.20 -27.95 -18.67
C ASP A 275 -2.53 -27.96 -19.46
N GLY A 276 -2.95 -26.79 -19.96
CA GLY A 276 -4.23 -26.58 -20.65
C GLY A 276 -5.42 -26.11 -19.80
N THR A 277 -5.21 -25.71 -18.54
CA THR A 277 -6.24 -25.07 -17.70
C THR A 277 -5.97 -23.56 -17.63
N PRO A 278 -6.89 -22.67 -18.06
CA PRO A 278 -6.62 -21.23 -18.15
C PRO A 278 -6.76 -20.48 -16.81
N LEU A 279 -7.23 -21.15 -15.75
CA LEU A 279 -7.62 -20.54 -14.48
C LEU A 279 -6.56 -20.74 -13.39
N TYR A 280 -6.36 -19.71 -12.57
CA TYR A 280 -5.50 -19.70 -11.40
C TYR A 280 -6.32 -20.20 -10.19
N PRO A 281 -6.01 -21.39 -9.62
CA PRO A 281 -6.75 -21.92 -8.47
C PRO A 281 -6.29 -21.24 -7.18
N LEU A 282 -7.18 -21.07 -6.18
CA LEU A 282 -6.80 -20.49 -4.89
C LEU A 282 -5.76 -21.34 -4.16
N SER A 283 -5.72 -22.65 -4.42
CA SER A 283 -4.70 -23.54 -3.87
C SER A 283 -3.25 -23.17 -4.28
N ALA A 284 -3.07 -22.34 -5.32
CA ALA A 284 -1.77 -21.84 -5.75
C ALA A 284 -1.32 -20.56 -5.02
N VAL A 285 -2.18 -19.95 -4.21
CA VAL A 285 -1.82 -18.79 -3.38
C VAL A 285 -0.79 -19.21 -2.33
N GLU A 286 0.16 -18.32 -2.07
CA GLU A 286 1.18 -18.49 -1.02
C GLU A 286 0.93 -17.50 0.14
N PRO A 287 1.42 -17.76 1.36
CA PRO A 287 2.22 -18.91 1.80
C PRO A 287 1.40 -20.17 2.15
N ILE A 288 0.07 -20.07 2.11
CA ILE A 288 -0.87 -21.18 2.33
C ILE A 288 -2.00 -21.07 1.30
N PRO A 289 -2.76 -22.16 1.03
CA PRO A 289 -3.90 -22.13 0.12
C PRO A 289 -4.84 -20.95 0.39
N GLY A 290 -5.29 -20.30 -0.67
CA GLY A 290 -6.00 -19.02 -0.60
C GLY A 290 -7.33 -19.09 0.13
N ASP A 291 -7.98 -20.25 0.12
CA ASP A 291 -9.17 -20.55 0.90
C ASP A 291 -8.86 -20.72 2.40
N GLU A 292 -7.74 -21.36 2.75
CA GLU A 292 -7.25 -21.40 4.14
C GLU A 292 -6.87 -20.01 4.65
N LEU A 293 -6.21 -19.20 3.81
CA LEU A 293 -5.87 -17.81 4.12
C LEU A 293 -7.12 -16.96 4.38
N PHE A 294 -8.15 -17.13 3.56
CA PHE A 294 -9.45 -16.49 3.75
C PHE A 294 -10.08 -16.88 5.09
N ARG A 295 -10.15 -18.18 5.40
CA ARG A 295 -10.70 -18.69 6.69
C ARG A 295 -10.01 -18.12 7.91
N LEU A 296 -8.69 -18.01 7.86
CA LEU A 296 -7.93 -17.41 8.97
C LEU A 296 -8.24 -15.93 9.11
N THR A 297 -8.33 -15.22 7.98
CA THR A 297 -8.65 -13.79 7.94
C THR A 297 -10.07 -13.49 8.38
N ALA A 298 -11.03 -14.35 8.07
CA ALA A 298 -12.43 -14.24 8.53
C ALA A 298 -12.56 -14.27 10.06
N LYS A 299 -11.58 -14.81 10.79
CA LYS A 299 -11.50 -14.74 12.26
C LYS A 299 -10.99 -13.40 12.78
N VAL A 300 -10.39 -12.59 11.91
CA VAL A 300 -9.96 -11.21 12.18
C VAL A 300 -11.14 -10.26 12.00
N THR A 301 -11.76 -10.31 10.82
CA THR A 301 -12.96 -9.53 10.45
C THR A 301 -13.69 -10.23 9.29
N PRO A 302 -15.03 -10.13 9.19
CA PRO A 302 -15.76 -10.60 8.01
C PRO A 302 -15.60 -9.67 6.79
N ASN A 303 -15.06 -8.46 6.96
CA ASN A 303 -14.92 -7.48 5.88
C ASN A 303 -13.55 -7.63 5.22
N ILE A 304 -13.51 -8.34 4.10
CA ILE A 304 -12.26 -8.73 3.43
C ILE A 304 -12.28 -8.21 2.00
N ALA A 305 -11.21 -7.54 1.59
CA ALA A 305 -10.93 -7.24 0.19
C ALA A 305 -9.75 -8.11 -0.26
N TYR A 306 -9.97 -8.97 -1.24
CA TYR A 306 -9.01 -9.99 -1.67
C TYR A 306 -8.54 -9.72 -3.11
N PHE A 307 -7.33 -9.20 -3.23
CA PHE A 307 -6.68 -8.84 -4.50
C PHE A 307 -5.94 -10.05 -5.10
N LEU A 308 -6.37 -10.47 -6.28
CA LEU A 308 -6.02 -11.75 -6.88
C LEU A 308 -5.68 -11.64 -8.38
N PRO A 309 -5.01 -12.66 -8.95
CA PRO A 309 -4.74 -12.72 -10.38
C PRO A 309 -6.00 -12.57 -11.22
N ARG A 310 -5.89 -11.88 -12.35
CA ARG A 310 -7.00 -11.67 -13.29
C ARG A 310 -7.62 -12.94 -13.88
N ASN A 311 -6.93 -14.07 -13.78
CA ASN A 311 -7.39 -15.37 -14.26
C ASN A 311 -7.79 -16.30 -13.10
N VAL A 312 -8.02 -15.77 -11.89
CA VAL A 312 -8.51 -16.57 -10.76
C VAL A 312 -9.84 -17.25 -11.08
N ASP A 313 -10.02 -18.46 -10.56
CA ASP A 313 -11.30 -19.16 -10.64
C ASP A 313 -12.35 -18.43 -9.79
N VAL A 314 -13.32 -17.78 -10.45
CA VAL A 314 -14.37 -16.98 -9.80
C VAL A 314 -15.37 -17.87 -9.05
N ASP A 315 -15.53 -19.13 -9.45
CA ASP A 315 -16.40 -20.07 -8.73
C ASP A 315 -15.79 -20.39 -7.35
N GLU A 316 -14.46 -20.50 -7.26
CA GLU A 316 -13.76 -20.64 -5.96
C GLU A 316 -13.98 -19.42 -5.06
N LEU A 317 -14.03 -18.20 -5.62
CA LEU A 317 -14.32 -16.97 -4.85
C LEU A 317 -15.74 -16.94 -4.30
N GLY A 318 -16.71 -17.42 -5.08
CA GLY A 318 -18.10 -17.59 -4.65
C GLY A 318 -18.23 -18.55 -3.48
N ALA A 319 -17.50 -19.67 -3.52
CA ALA A 319 -17.52 -20.68 -2.46
C ALA A 319 -17.00 -20.16 -1.11
N LEU A 320 -16.04 -19.22 -1.10
CA LEU A 320 -15.55 -18.59 0.14
C LEU A 320 -16.65 -17.85 0.90
N ALA A 321 -17.64 -17.30 0.18
CA ALA A 321 -18.69 -16.50 0.77
C ALA A 321 -19.64 -17.34 1.65
N GLU A 322 -19.82 -18.63 1.34
CA GLU A 322 -20.61 -19.58 2.14
C GLU A 322 -20.05 -19.74 3.57
N GLU A 323 -18.75 -19.57 3.75
CA GLU A 323 -18.11 -19.73 5.05
C GLU A 323 -18.49 -18.61 6.01
N LEU A 324 -18.66 -17.38 5.50
CA LEU A 324 -19.12 -16.25 6.30
C LEU A 324 -20.60 -16.40 6.70
N GLN A 325 -21.42 -17.06 5.87
CA GLN A 325 -22.85 -17.30 6.15
C GLN A 325 -23.07 -18.12 7.42
N SER A 326 -22.22 -19.12 7.66
CA SER A 326 -22.35 -20.06 8.79
C SER A 326 -22.25 -19.41 10.18
N SER A 327 -21.76 -18.17 10.25
CA SER A 327 -21.62 -17.39 11.49
C SER A 327 -22.79 -16.41 11.75
N VAL A 328 -23.68 -16.20 10.77
CA VAL A 328 -24.70 -15.12 10.79
C VAL A 328 -26.15 -15.67 10.75
N THR A 329 -26.35 -16.99 10.81
CA THR A 329 -27.67 -17.58 10.57
C THR A 329 -28.76 -17.18 11.58
N GLU A 330 -29.88 -16.70 11.02
CA GLU A 330 -31.25 -16.68 11.58
C GLU A 330 -31.72 -15.48 12.42
N ALA A 331 -31.74 -14.26 11.86
CA ALA A 331 -32.57 -13.19 12.46
C ALA A 331 -33.45 -12.39 11.49
N THR A 332 -33.17 -12.37 10.17
CA THR A 332 -33.93 -11.51 9.25
C THR A 332 -34.27 -12.26 7.98
N GLY A 333 -35.51 -12.74 7.89
CA GLY A 333 -36.05 -13.45 6.74
C GLY A 333 -36.33 -12.56 5.52
N GLU A 334 -35.33 -11.83 5.02
CA GLU A 334 -35.48 -10.97 3.85
C GLU A 334 -34.28 -11.06 2.88
N ARG A 335 -34.58 -11.55 1.67
CA ARG A 335 -33.93 -11.37 0.36
C ARG A 335 -32.52 -11.91 0.10
N GLU A 336 -32.31 -12.23 -1.19
CA GLU A 336 -31.06 -12.51 -1.89
C GLU A 336 -30.01 -11.46 -1.53
N ARG A 337 -29.24 -11.70 -0.47
CA ARG A 337 -28.07 -10.88 -0.15
C ARG A 337 -26.92 -11.35 -1.03
N GLU A 338 -26.24 -10.43 -1.71
CA GLU A 338 -24.96 -10.72 -2.37
C GLU A 338 -23.91 -10.95 -1.27
N TRP A 339 -23.19 -12.06 -1.37
CA TRP A 339 -22.23 -12.48 -0.35
C TRP A 339 -20.78 -12.19 -0.72
N VAL A 340 -20.54 -12.00 -2.02
CA VAL A 340 -19.27 -11.57 -2.61
C VAL A 340 -19.56 -10.69 -3.81
N GLU A 341 -18.81 -9.60 -3.92
CA GLU A 341 -18.76 -8.77 -5.12
C GLU A 341 -17.36 -8.91 -5.73
N VAL A 342 -17.29 -9.18 -7.03
CA VAL A 342 -16.02 -9.41 -7.72
C VAL A 342 -15.84 -8.31 -8.77
N GLU A 343 -14.85 -7.46 -8.56
CA GLU A 343 -14.53 -6.34 -9.46
C GLU A 343 -13.28 -6.65 -10.28
N GLU A 344 -13.34 -6.37 -11.58
CA GLU A 344 -12.19 -6.42 -12.47
C GLU A 344 -11.36 -5.13 -12.37
N GLU A 345 -10.05 -5.26 -12.24
CA GLU A 345 -9.15 -4.12 -12.05
C GLU A 345 -8.42 -3.78 -13.36
N TRP A 346 -8.82 -2.68 -13.99
CA TRP A 346 -8.33 -2.26 -15.30
C TRP A 346 -7.35 -1.08 -15.21
N VAL A 347 -6.30 -1.11 -16.02
CA VAL A 347 -5.45 0.06 -16.29
C VAL A 347 -5.43 0.29 -17.80
N GLY A 348 -6.08 1.38 -18.23
CA GLY A 348 -6.35 1.61 -19.65
C GLY A 348 -7.27 0.51 -20.18
N ASP A 349 -6.82 -0.15 -21.25
CA ASP A 349 -7.50 -1.26 -21.94
C ASP A 349 -7.04 -2.65 -21.48
N LYS A 350 -6.25 -2.72 -20.39
CA LYS A 350 -5.66 -3.97 -19.91
C LYS A 350 -6.15 -4.36 -18.53
N LEU A 351 -6.78 -5.53 -18.44
CA LEU A 351 -7.09 -6.20 -17.18
C LEU A 351 -5.80 -6.58 -16.44
N LYS A 352 -5.67 -6.10 -15.21
CA LYS A 352 -4.50 -6.32 -14.35
C LYS A 352 -4.73 -7.41 -13.33
N ALA A 353 -5.87 -7.36 -12.64
CA ALA A 353 -6.20 -8.20 -11.50
C ALA A 353 -7.72 -8.26 -11.32
N VAL A 354 -8.16 -8.96 -10.28
CA VAL A 354 -9.52 -8.94 -9.77
C VAL A 354 -9.46 -8.66 -8.27
N THR A 355 -10.42 -7.91 -7.73
CA THR A 355 -10.62 -7.74 -6.29
C THR A 355 -11.97 -8.32 -5.89
N ALA A 356 -11.96 -9.27 -4.95
CA ALA A 356 -13.18 -9.82 -4.37
C ALA A 356 -13.46 -9.18 -3.01
N TYR A 357 -14.66 -8.63 -2.83
CA TYR A 357 -15.11 -7.94 -1.63
C TYR A 357 -16.14 -8.79 -0.87
N TYR A 358 -15.97 -8.87 0.44
CA TYR A 358 -16.80 -9.68 1.33
C TYR A 358 -17.31 -8.87 2.53
N GLY A 359 -18.32 -9.40 3.22
CA GLY A 359 -18.86 -8.79 4.44
C GLY A 359 -19.68 -7.55 4.15
N SER A 360 -19.38 -6.43 4.82
CA SER A 360 -20.03 -5.14 4.56
C SER A 360 -19.43 -4.36 3.38
N LEU A 361 -18.43 -4.92 2.69
CA LEU A 361 -17.82 -4.30 1.51
C LEU A 361 -18.60 -4.58 0.23
N VAL A 362 -19.48 -5.59 0.23
CA VAL A 362 -20.41 -5.86 -0.89
C VAL A 362 -21.41 -4.70 -1.02
N GLY A 363 -21.59 -4.20 -2.25
CA GLY A 363 -22.32 -2.98 -2.62
C GLY A 363 -23.82 -2.93 -2.31
#